data_AF-A0ABD1R557-F1
#
_entry.id   AF-A0ABD1R557-F1
#
_cell.length_a   1.000
_cell.length_b   1.000
_cell.length_c   1.000
_cell.angle_alpha   90.00
_cell.angle_beta   90.00
_cell.angle_gamma   90.00
#
_symmetry.space_group_name_H-M   'P 1'
#
loop_
_entity.id
_entity.type
_entity.pdbx_description
1 polymer ?
#
loop_
_entity_poly.entity_id
_entity_poly.type
_entity_poly.pdbx_seq_one_letter_code
_entity_poly.pdbx_strand_id
1 'polypeptide(L)'
;MGCIPLQRVLSSSGECQEKTNKLAQMFNTETILLVSELSSTLANATFKFGDAYDVVNNVIANPNNYGFSNSDSPCCSFGKIRPALTCIPASTLCKDRSKYVFWD
;
A
#
# COMPACT_ATOMS: atom_id res chain seq x y z
N MET A 1 -2.95 -4.44 1.42
CA MET A 1 -1.99 -4.97 0.43
C MET A 1 -0.93 -5.78 1.14
N GLY A 2 -0.52 -6.91 0.59
CA GLY A 2 0.43 -7.85 1.20
C GLY A 2 1.91 -7.50 1.02
N CYS A 3 2.25 -6.57 0.14
CA CYS A 3 3.63 -6.17 -0.14
C CYS A 3 4.14 -4.95 0.65
N ILE A 4 3.35 -4.41 1.58
CA ILE A 4 3.78 -3.29 2.44
C ILE A 4 4.77 -3.76 3.50
N PRO A 5 5.62 -2.87 4.07
CA PRO A 5 6.70 -3.27 4.97
C PRO A 5 6.23 -4.09 6.17
N LEU A 6 5.12 -3.70 6.82
CA LEU A 6 4.55 -4.45 7.95
C LEU A 6 4.16 -5.89 7.56
N GLN A 7 3.59 -6.10 6.38
CA GLN A 7 3.17 -7.43 5.96
C GLN A 7 4.37 -8.32 5.66
N ARG A 8 5.46 -7.76 5.12
CA ARG A 8 6.73 -8.48 4.92
C ARG A 8 7.36 -8.88 6.25
N VAL A 9 7.37 -7.97 7.23
CA VAL A 9 7.84 -8.24 8.60
C VAL A 9 7.06 -9.35 9.29
N LEU A 10 5.75 -9.38 9.09
CA LEU A 10 4.87 -10.42 9.65
C LEU A 10 4.95 -11.75 8.87
N SER A 11 5.60 -11.76 7.71
CA SER A 11 5.83 -12.97 6.92
C SER A 11 7.07 -13.71 7.44
N SER A 12 7.02 -15.04 7.46
CA SER A 12 8.17 -15.86 7.85
C SER A 12 9.32 -15.82 6.84
N SER A 13 9.03 -15.47 5.58
CA SER A 13 10.02 -15.39 4.50
C SER A 13 10.49 -13.97 4.17
N GLY A 14 9.86 -12.93 4.74
CA GLY A 14 10.06 -11.53 4.30
C GLY A 14 9.36 -11.17 2.99
N GLU A 15 8.67 -12.14 2.36
CA GLU A 15 7.96 -11.94 1.10
C GLU A 15 6.57 -11.31 1.29
N CYS A 16 5.98 -10.88 0.18
CA CYS A 16 4.60 -10.41 0.15
C CYS A 16 3.61 -11.46 0.67
N GLN A 17 2.59 -11.00 1.39
CA GLN A 17 1.50 -11.87 1.83
C GLN A 17 0.41 -11.97 0.78
N GLU A 18 0.44 -13.04 -0.02
CA GLU A 18 -0.52 -13.25 -1.12
C GLU A 18 -1.97 -13.34 -0.67
N LYS A 19 -2.23 -13.86 0.53
CA LYS A 19 -3.59 -13.86 1.09
C LYS A 19 -4.12 -12.43 1.27
N THR A 20 -3.29 -11.52 1.77
CA THR A 20 -3.64 -10.10 1.95
C THR A 20 -3.80 -9.38 0.60
N ASN A 21 -2.99 -9.73 -0.41
CA ASN A 21 -3.16 -9.24 -1.78
C ASN A 21 -4.52 -9.65 -2.35
N LYS A 22 -4.85 -10.94 -2.27
CA LYS A 22 -6.11 -11.49 -2.76
C LYS A 22 -7.33 -10.83 -2.09
N LEU A 23 -7.28 -10.64 -0.78
CA LEU A 23 -8.37 -9.95 -0.05
C LEU A 23 -8.57 -8.51 -0.54
N ALA A 24 -7.49 -7.76 -0.77
CA ALA A 24 -7.59 -6.39 -1.29
C ALA A 24 -8.19 -6.36 -2.71
N GLN A 25 -7.76 -7.28 -3.58
CA GLN A 25 -8.32 -7.38 -4.93
C GLN A 25 -9.81 -7.79 -4.91
N MET A 26 -10.21 -8.73 -4.05
CA MET A 26 -11.62 -9.10 -3.87
C MET A 26 -12.45 -7.91 -3.41
N PHE A 27 -11.96 -7.14 -2.43
CA PHE A 27 -12.62 -5.91 -1.98
C PHE A 27 -12.81 -4.91 -3.13
N ASN A 28 -11.78 -4.70 -3.97
CA ASN A 28 -11.88 -3.83 -5.14
C ASN A 28 -12.97 -4.32 -6.11
N THR A 29 -12.99 -5.61 -6.43
CA THR A 29 -14.00 -6.22 -7.32
C THR A 29 -15.42 -5.99 -6.80
N GLU A 30 -15.68 -6.31 -5.53
CA GLU A 30 -17.02 -6.12 -4.93
C GLU A 30 -17.41 -4.64 -4.86
N THR A 31 -16.44 -3.75 -4.60
CA THR A 31 -16.69 -2.30 -4.56
C THR A 31 -17.04 -1.75 -5.93
N ILE A 32 -16.42 -2.24 -7.00
CA ILE A 32 -16.77 -1.85 -8.38
C ILE A 32 -18.22 -2.23 -8.69
N LEU A 33 -18.65 -3.42 -8.30
CA LEU A 33 -20.04 -3.87 -8.48
C LEU A 33 -21.01 -2.96 -7.72
N LEU A 34 -20.73 -2.68 -6.45
CA LEU A 34 -21.54 -1.77 -5.63
C LEU A 34 -21.61 -0.36 -6.22
N VAL A 35 -20.47 0.19 -6.67
CA VAL A 35 -20.41 1.51 -7.30
C VAL A 35 -21.24 1.55 -8.59
N SER A 36 -21.23 0.47 -9.38
CA SER A 36 -22.07 0.34 -10.57
C SER A 36 -23.55 0.29 -10.22
N GLU A 37 -23.93 -0.45 -9.18
CA GLU A 37 -25.30 -0.53 -8.68
C GLU A 37 -25.79 0.85 -8.24
N LEU A 38 -25.05 1.51 -7.34
CA LEU A 38 -25.37 2.85 -6.84
C LEU A 38 -25.50 3.89 -7.97
N SER A 39 -24.64 3.80 -8.98
CA SER A 39 -24.70 4.67 -10.16
C SER A 39 -25.97 4.49 -10.99
N SER A 40 -26.58 3.29 -10.96
CA SER A 40 -27.83 3.00 -11.65
C SER A 40 -29.08 3.34 -10.83
N THR A 41 -29.00 3.27 -9.50
CA THR A 41 -30.14 3.46 -8.60
C THR A 41 -30.32 4.93 -8.19
N LEU A 42 -29.23 5.68 -8.03
CA LEU A 42 -29.27 7.04 -7.48
C LEU A 42 -29.22 8.09 -8.59
N ALA A 43 -30.39 8.61 -8.95
CA ALA A 43 -30.50 9.72 -9.88
C ALA A 43 -29.75 10.96 -9.35
N ASN A 44 -29.10 11.70 -10.25
CA ASN A 44 -28.32 12.90 -9.97
C ASN A 44 -27.07 12.71 -9.08
N ALA A 45 -26.60 11.47 -8.88
CA ALA A 45 -25.32 11.17 -8.24
C ALA A 45 -24.33 10.59 -9.25
N THR A 46 -23.03 10.82 -9.05
CA THR A 46 -21.96 10.22 -9.87
C THR A 46 -20.96 9.54 -8.95
N PHE A 47 -20.77 8.23 -9.16
CA PHE A 47 -19.79 7.45 -8.43
C PHE A 47 -18.66 7.02 -9.38
N LYS A 48 -17.44 6.99 -8.86
CA LYS A 48 -16.25 6.48 -9.56
C LYS A 48 -15.42 5.70 -8.57
N PHE A 49 -14.92 4.55 -9.02
CA PHE A 49 -13.96 3.76 -8.26
C PHE A 49 -12.55 4.10 -8.74
N GLY A 50 -11.67 4.48 -7.80
CA GLY A 50 -10.26 4.68 -8.08
C GLY A 50 -9.47 3.46 -7.60
N ASP A 51 -8.95 2.66 -8.54
CA ASP A 51 -8.15 1.50 -8.18
C ASP A 51 -6.76 1.92 -7.70
N ALA A 52 -6.59 1.99 -6.38
CA ALA A 52 -5.30 2.25 -5.77
C ALA A 52 -4.40 1.00 -5.73
N TYR A 53 -4.95 -0.21 -5.79
CA TYR A 53 -4.18 -1.45 -5.64
C TYR A 53 -3.19 -1.58 -6.78
N ASP A 54 -3.66 -1.50 -8.03
CA ASP A 54 -2.81 -1.71 -9.20
C ASP A 54 -1.75 -0.61 -9.33
N VAL A 55 -2.13 0.64 -9.04
CA VAL A 55 -1.21 1.78 -9.06
C VAL A 55 -0.09 1.58 -8.04
N VAL A 56 -0.44 1.32 -6.77
CA VAL A 56 0.55 1.14 -5.71
C VAL A 56 1.38 -0.11 -5.94
N ASN A 57 0.78 -1.21 -6.40
CA ASN A 57 1.49 -2.44 -6.70
C ASN A 57 2.52 -2.24 -7.82
N ASN A 58 2.19 -1.45 -8.85
CA ASN A 58 3.12 -1.13 -9.92
C ASN A 58 4.32 -0.29 -9.42
N VAL A 59 4.06 0.69 -8.54
CA VAL A 59 5.11 1.49 -7.90
C VAL A 59 6.02 0.61 -7.03
N ILE A 60 5.46 -0.34 -6.29
CA ILE A 60 6.25 -1.28 -5.46
C ILE A 60 7.12 -2.18 -6.32
N ALA A 61 6.56 -2.72 -7.42
CA ALA A 61 7.25 -3.64 -8.31
C ALA A 61 8.28 -2.94 -9.21
N ASN A 62 8.06 -1.67 -9.55
CA ASN A 62 8.89 -0.91 -10.47
C ASN A 62 9.31 0.47 -9.90
N PRO A 63 9.89 0.55 -8.70
CA PRO A 63 10.10 1.82 -7.99
C PRO A 63 10.96 2.81 -8.78
N ASN A 64 11.96 2.30 -9.51
CA ASN A 64 12.87 3.12 -10.31
C ASN A 64 12.15 3.91 -11.42
N ASN A 65 11.06 3.37 -11.98
CA ASN A 65 10.26 4.06 -13.01
C ASN A 65 9.58 5.32 -12.45
N TYR A 66 9.41 5.39 -11.13
CA TYR A 66 8.78 6.49 -10.41
C TYR A 66 9.80 7.32 -9.61
N GLY A 67 11.10 7.08 -9.78
CA GLY A 67 12.16 7.83 -9.11
C GLY A 67 12.50 7.37 -7.68
N PHE A 68 11.90 6.28 -7.21
CA PHE A 68 12.20 5.65 -5.92
C PHE A 68 13.30 4.61 -6.07
N SER A 69 14.06 4.37 -5.00
CA SER A 69 15.07 3.30 -4.93
C SER A 69 14.82 2.31 -3.80
N ASN A 70 13.82 2.54 -2.95
CA ASN A 70 13.38 1.60 -1.92
C ASN A 70 11.86 1.45 -1.93
N SER A 71 11.37 0.22 -2.05
CA SER A 71 9.94 -0.13 -2.05
C SER A 71 9.58 -1.29 -1.13
N ASP A 72 10.47 -1.67 -0.21
CA ASP A 72 10.28 -2.81 0.70
C ASP A 72 10.38 -2.45 2.18
N SER A 73 10.95 -1.28 2.48
CA SER A 73 11.28 -0.83 3.82
C SER A 73 10.70 0.57 4.07
N PRO A 74 10.38 0.91 5.32
CA PRO A 74 9.86 2.23 5.64
C PRO A 74 10.99 3.25 5.75
N CYS A 75 10.71 4.51 5.39
CA CYS A 75 11.65 5.60 5.65
C CYS A 75 11.77 5.91 7.15
N CYS A 76 10.67 5.83 7.88
CA CYS A 76 10.58 6.01 9.31
C CYS A 76 10.52 4.66 10.02
N SER A 77 11.45 4.41 10.94
CA SER A 77 11.48 3.17 11.71
C SER A 77 11.76 3.44 13.18
N PHE A 78 11.27 2.55 14.05
CA PHE A 78 11.59 2.56 15.48
C PHE A 78 12.16 1.21 15.90
N GLY A 79 13.48 1.16 16.12
CA GLY A 79 14.20 -0.09 16.38
C GLY A 79 14.38 -0.94 15.11
N LYS A 80 14.84 -2.19 15.28
CA LYS A 80 15.29 -3.03 14.15
C LYS A 80 14.16 -3.55 13.25
N ILE A 81 12.98 -3.83 13.78
CA ILE A 81 11.88 -4.45 13.02
C ILE A 81 10.52 -4.06 13.63
N ARG A 82 10.22 -2.77 13.64
CA ARG A 82 8.83 -2.31 13.78
C ARG A 82 8.64 -1.19 12.77
N PRO A 83 7.99 -1.43 11.62
CA PRO A 83 7.34 -0.32 10.93
C PRO A 83 6.48 0.33 12.00
N ALA A 84 6.85 1.55 12.37
CA ALA A 84 6.19 2.20 13.46
C ALA A 84 4.79 2.47 12.92
N LEU A 85 3.74 1.88 13.51
CA LEU A 85 2.35 2.18 13.09
C LEU A 85 2.10 3.69 12.97
N THR A 86 2.89 4.48 13.70
CA THR A 86 3.07 5.91 13.47
C THR A 86 4.51 6.29 13.81
N CYS A 87 5.09 7.19 13.00
CA CYS A 87 6.39 7.78 13.25
C CYS A 87 6.37 8.65 14.52
N ILE A 88 7.27 8.40 15.48
CA ILE A 88 7.32 9.11 16.78
C ILE A 88 8.61 9.93 16.92
N PRO A 89 8.72 10.90 17.87
CA PRO A 89 9.94 11.70 18.04
C PRO A 89 11.22 10.90 18.26
N ALA A 90 11.12 9.66 18.76
CA ALA A 90 12.25 8.77 18.97
C ALA A 90 12.59 7.87 17.76
N SER A 91 11.87 8.01 16.63
CA SER A 91 12.11 7.24 15.40
C SER A 91 13.36 7.68 14.66
N THR A 92 13.97 6.75 13.93
CA THR A 92 15.03 7.02 12.97
C THR A 92 14.42 7.24 11.59
N LEU A 93 14.92 8.25 10.87
CA LEU A 93 14.45 8.59 9.53
C LEU A 93 15.52 8.26 8.49
N CYS A 94 15.06 7.85 7.31
CA CYS A 94 15.92 7.68 6.15
C CYS A 94 16.54 9.03 5.72
N LYS A 95 17.70 8.96 5.05
CA LYS A 95 18.45 10.15 4.62
C LYS A 95 17.71 10.96 3.55
N ASP A 96 17.14 10.27 2.56
CA ASP A 96 16.41 10.88 1.44
C ASP A 96 15.00 10.28 1.34
N ARG A 97 14.02 11.09 1.71
CA ARG A 97 12.60 10.70 1.77
C ARG A 97 11.98 10.55 0.38
N SER A 98 12.55 11.23 -0.62
CA SER A 98 12.07 11.15 -2.01
C SER A 98 12.37 9.80 -2.66
N LYS A 99 13.18 8.96 -2.02
CA LYS A 99 13.63 7.66 -2.54
C LYS A 99 12.88 6.46 -1.98
N TYR A 100 11.96 6.67 -1.05
CA TYR A 100 11.18 5.61 -0.41
C TYR A 100 9.73 5.68 -0.83
N VAL A 101 9.17 4.53 -1.23
CA VAL A 101 7.73 4.40 -1.50
C VAL A 101 6.92 4.50 -0.20
N PHE A 102 7.45 3.97 0.90
CA PHE A 102 6.77 3.90 2.18
C PHE A 102 7.35 4.88 3.19
N TRP A 103 6.46 5.63 3.84
CA TRP A 103 6.85 6.53 4.91
C TRP A 103 7.15 5.78 6.21
N ASP A 104 6.28 4.89 6.66
CA ASP A 104 6.30 4.22 7.97
C ASP A 104 6.20 2.68 7.91
#